data_AF-O65869-F1
#
_entry.id   AF-O65869-F1
#
_cell.length_a   1.000
_cell.length_b   1.000
_cell.length_c   1.000
_cell.angle_alpha   90.00
_cell.angle_beta   90.00
_cell.angle_gamma   90.00
#
_symmetry.space_group_name_H-M   'P 1'
#
loop_
_entity.id
_entity.type
_entity.pdbx_description
1 polymer ?
#
loop_
_entity_poly.entity_id
_entity_poly.type
_entity_poly.pdbx_seq_one_letter_code
_entity_poly.pdbx_strand_id
1 'polypeptide(L)'
;TEEQKLIEDVNASFRAAMATTANVPPADKYKTLEAAFTVSSKRNLADAVSKAPQLVPKLDEVYNAAYNAADHAAPEDKYEAFVLHFSEALRIIAGTPEVHAVKPGA
;
A
#
# COMPACT_ATOMS: atom_id res chain seq x y z
N THR A 1 -15.64 4.91 -7.09
CA THR A 1 -15.74 5.95 -6.03
C THR A 1 -14.40 6.67 -5.90
N GLU A 2 -14.30 7.78 -5.16
CA GLU A 2 -13.00 8.40 -4.88
C GLU A 2 -12.04 7.44 -4.16
N GLU A 3 -12.55 6.57 -3.30
CA GLU A 3 -11.76 5.51 -2.67
C GLU A 3 -11.08 4.59 -3.67
N GLN A 4 -11.82 4.11 -4.68
CA GLN A 4 -11.27 3.22 -5.69
C GLN A 4 -10.16 3.89 -6.51
N LYS A 5 -10.32 5.18 -6.87
CA LYS A 5 -9.27 5.94 -7.55
C LYS A 5 -8.01 6.06 -6.69
N LEU A 6 -8.17 6.37 -5.40
CA LEU A 6 -7.04 6.46 -4.47
C LEU A 6 -6.33 5.12 -4.28
N ILE A 7 -7.07 4.01 -4.22
CA ILE A 7 -6.49 2.66 -4.16
C ILE A 7 -5.70 2.35 -5.45
N GLU A 8 -6.21 2.74 -6.61
CA GLU A 8 -5.50 2.63 -7.89
C GLU A 8 -4.23 3.49 -7.92
N ASP A 9 -4.28 4.74 -7.41
CA ASP A 9 -3.13 5.64 -7.32
C ASP A 9 -2.04 5.10 -6.37
N VAL A 10 -2.44 4.49 -5.25
CA VAL A 10 -1.55 3.78 -4.32
C VAL A 10 -0.88 2.61 -5.02
N ASN A 11 -1.65 1.78 -5.74
CA ASN A 11 -1.11 0.65 -6.49
C ASN A 11 -0.14 1.10 -7.59
N ALA A 12 -0.47 2.16 -8.34
CA ALA A 12 0.38 2.72 -9.38
C ALA A 12 1.71 3.23 -8.81
N SER A 13 1.66 3.95 -7.69
CA SER A 13 2.84 4.43 -6.98
C SER A 13 3.72 3.29 -6.49
N PHE A 14 3.10 2.24 -5.94
CA PHE A 14 3.80 1.05 -5.48
C PHE A 14 4.49 0.31 -6.64
N ARG A 15 3.81 0.12 -7.77
CA ARG A 15 4.41 -0.48 -8.98
C ARG A 15 5.55 0.35 -9.55
N ALA A 16 5.43 1.68 -9.53
CA ALA A 16 6.51 2.57 -9.94
C ALA A 16 7.73 2.42 -9.02
N ALA A 17 7.53 2.30 -7.70
CA ALA A 17 8.61 2.03 -6.75
C ALA A 17 9.27 0.66 -7.00
N MET A 18 8.48 -0.40 -7.24
CA MET A 18 9.03 -1.72 -7.61
C MET A 18 9.87 -1.69 -8.88
N ALA A 19 9.47 -0.90 -9.89
CA ALA A 19 10.24 -0.79 -11.12
C ALA A 19 11.66 -0.23 -10.89
N THR A 20 11.87 0.57 -9.83
CA THR A 20 13.20 1.09 -9.49
C THR A 20 14.19 0.01 -9.02
N THR A 21 13.71 -1.17 -8.64
CA THR A 21 14.55 -2.26 -8.10
C THR A 21 14.98 -3.27 -9.17
N ALA A 22 14.54 -3.11 -10.43
CA ALA A 22 14.72 -4.10 -11.49
C ALA A 22 16.19 -4.48 -11.75
N ASN A 23 17.10 -3.50 -11.65
CA ASN A 23 18.54 -3.68 -11.89
C ASN A 23 19.38 -3.51 -10.61
N VAL A 24 18.74 -3.59 -9.44
CA VAL A 24 19.38 -3.39 -8.14
C VAL A 24 19.83 -4.75 -7.60
N PRO A 25 21.05 -4.85 -7.01
CA PRO A 25 21.48 -6.07 -6.33
C PRO A 25 20.47 -6.53 -5.29
N PRO A 26 20.24 -7.84 -5.09
CA PRO A 26 19.22 -8.34 -4.15
C PRO A 26 19.28 -7.71 -2.76
N ALA A 27 20.49 -7.55 -2.21
CA ALA A 27 20.72 -6.96 -0.89
C ALA A 27 20.28 -5.48 -0.77
N ASP A 28 20.22 -4.75 -1.88
CA ASP A 28 19.86 -3.32 -1.91
C ASP A 28 18.40 -3.08 -2.31
N LYS A 29 17.69 -4.10 -2.83
CA LYS A 29 16.34 -3.95 -3.37
C LYS A 29 15.35 -3.37 -2.37
N TYR A 30 15.36 -3.86 -1.12
CA TYR A 30 14.44 -3.37 -0.10
C TYR A 30 14.68 -1.89 0.20
N LYS A 31 15.94 -1.50 0.40
CA LYS A 31 16.33 -0.10 0.65
C LYS A 31 15.94 0.81 -0.52
N THR A 32 16.17 0.37 -1.77
CA THR A 32 15.77 1.14 -2.95
C THR A 32 14.25 1.28 -3.08
N LEU A 33 13.51 0.19 -2.83
CA LEU A 33 12.04 0.21 -2.83
C LEU A 33 11.52 1.19 -1.77
N GLU A 34 11.98 1.08 -0.52
CA GLU A 34 11.53 1.91 0.60
C GLU A 34 11.77 3.40 0.31
N ALA A 35 12.96 3.75 -0.18
CA ALA A 35 13.31 5.13 -0.52
C ALA A 35 12.40 5.71 -1.61
N ALA A 36 12.14 4.93 -2.67
CA ALA A 36 11.25 5.35 -3.75
C ALA A 36 9.78 5.44 -3.28
N PHE A 37 9.35 4.48 -2.47
CA PHE A 37 7.95 4.35 -2.09
C PHE A 37 7.53 5.37 -1.03
N THR A 38 8.39 5.66 -0.05
CA THR A 38 8.10 6.58 1.08
C THR A 38 7.65 7.98 0.63
N VAL A 39 8.19 8.48 -0.47
CA VAL A 39 7.78 9.78 -1.01
C VAL A 39 6.36 9.70 -1.57
N SER A 40 6.08 8.67 -2.36
CA SER A 40 4.79 8.48 -3.00
C SER A 40 3.68 8.09 -2.02
N SER A 41 3.98 7.29 -1.00
CA SER A 41 3.01 6.87 0.02
C SER A 41 2.50 8.05 0.85
N LYS A 42 3.38 8.98 1.25
CA LYS A 42 2.99 10.21 1.95
C LYS A 42 2.04 11.07 1.13
N ARG A 43 2.30 11.20 -0.18
CA ARG A 43 1.41 11.95 -1.08
C ARG A 43 0.04 11.28 -1.17
N ASN A 44 0.02 9.97 -1.40
CA ASN A 44 -1.24 9.22 -1.52
C ASN A 44 -2.06 9.26 -0.22
N LEU A 45 -1.39 9.24 0.94
CA LEU A 45 -2.05 9.38 2.25
C LEU A 45 -2.63 10.78 2.44
N ALA A 46 -1.91 11.83 2.04
CA ALA A 46 -2.42 13.20 2.09
C ALA A 46 -3.64 13.38 1.15
N ASP A 47 -3.60 12.79 -0.05
CA ASP A 47 -4.74 12.75 -0.95
C ASP A 47 -5.93 12.00 -0.34
N ALA A 48 -5.70 10.88 0.34
CA ALA A 48 -6.74 10.14 1.04
C ALA A 48 -7.35 10.95 2.18
N VAL A 49 -6.55 11.64 3.00
CA VAL A 49 -7.05 12.55 4.05
C VAL A 49 -7.98 13.62 3.46
N SER A 50 -7.66 14.15 2.27
CA SER A 50 -8.46 15.20 1.63
C SER A 50 -9.72 14.70 0.92
N LYS A 51 -9.68 13.51 0.30
CA LYS A 51 -10.72 13.06 -0.65
C LYS A 51 -11.54 11.88 -0.15
N ALA A 52 -10.98 11.05 0.73
CA ALA A 52 -11.64 9.88 1.31
C ALA A 52 -11.03 9.57 2.70
N PRO A 53 -11.28 10.40 3.72
CA PRO A 53 -10.66 10.23 5.04
C PRO A 53 -10.97 8.87 5.70
N GLN A 54 -12.10 8.25 5.35
CA GLN A 54 -12.47 6.90 5.79
C GLN A 54 -11.57 5.78 5.21
N LEU A 55 -10.80 6.06 4.15
CA LEU A 55 -9.83 5.15 3.57
C LEU A 55 -8.49 5.18 4.32
N VAL A 56 -8.21 6.24 5.08
CA VAL A 56 -6.93 6.43 5.78
C VAL A 56 -6.60 5.27 6.74
N PRO A 57 -7.51 4.84 7.64
CA PRO A 57 -7.21 3.71 8.54
C PRO A 57 -6.92 2.41 7.78
N LYS A 58 -7.65 2.16 6.68
CA LYS A 58 -7.43 0.98 5.83
C LYS A 58 -6.05 1.03 5.16
N LEU A 59 -5.64 2.20 4.68
CA LEU A 59 -4.30 2.38 4.10
C LEU A 59 -3.20 2.24 5.15
N ASP A 60 -3.39 2.79 6.35
CA ASP A 60 -2.44 2.61 7.46
C ASP A 60 -2.24 1.13 7.79
N GLU A 61 -3.31 0.32 7.82
CA GLU A 61 -3.22 -1.13 7.98
C GLU A 61 -2.42 -1.81 6.85
N VAL A 62 -2.63 -1.40 5.59
CA VAL A 62 -1.85 -1.91 4.44
C VAL A 62 -0.36 -1.61 4.60
N TYR A 63 0.00 -0.37 4.94
CA TYR A 63 1.39 0.01 5.16
C TYR A 63 1.98 -0.75 6.35
N ASN A 64 1.29 -0.82 7.48
CA ASN A 64 1.75 -1.50 8.68
C ASN A 64 1.98 -3.00 8.44
N ALA A 65 1.08 -3.68 7.70
CA ALA A 65 1.26 -5.09 7.35
C ALA A 65 2.56 -5.31 6.57
N ALA A 66 2.84 -4.47 5.57
CA ALA A 66 4.04 -4.58 4.76
C ALA A 66 5.32 -4.26 5.53
N TYR A 67 5.33 -3.18 6.32
CA TYR A 67 6.50 -2.80 7.12
C TYR A 67 6.80 -3.81 8.22
N ASN A 68 5.79 -4.30 8.94
CA ASN A 68 5.98 -5.31 9.98
C ASN A 68 6.50 -6.63 9.40
N ALA A 69 5.96 -7.06 8.26
CA ALA A 69 6.44 -8.27 7.58
C ALA A 69 7.91 -8.12 7.16
N ALA A 70 8.30 -6.97 6.62
CA ALA A 70 9.69 -6.70 6.28
C ALA A 70 10.60 -6.56 7.51
N ASP A 71 10.11 -6.03 8.62
CA ASP A 71 10.90 -5.90 9.86
C ASP A 71 11.26 -7.27 10.44
N HIS A 72 10.30 -8.20 10.46
CA HIS A 72 10.47 -9.57 10.95
C HIS A 72 11.15 -10.54 9.96
N ALA A 73 11.32 -10.15 8.70
CA ALA A 73 11.99 -10.96 7.69
C ALA A 73 13.52 -10.89 7.80
N ALA A 74 14.20 -11.96 7.35
CA ALA A 74 15.64 -11.94 7.14
C ALA A 74 16.02 -10.85 6.11
N PRO A 75 17.22 -10.24 6.18
CA PRO A 75 17.63 -9.15 5.29
C PRO A 75 17.40 -9.44 3.79
N GLU A 76 17.70 -10.65 3.36
CA GLU A 76 17.53 -11.15 1.99
C GLU A 76 16.05 -11.26 1.56
N ASP A 77 15.13 -11.43 2.51
CA ASP A 77 13.71 -11.66 2.26
C ASP A 77 12.86 -10.40 2.44
N LYS A 78 13.41 -9.31 3.00
CA LYS A 78 12.66 -8.08 3.31
C LYS A 78 11.91 -7.52 2.10
N TYR A 79 12.52 -7.55 0.92
CA TYR A 79 11.90 -7.06 -0.31
C TYR A 79 10.66 -7.86 -0.68
N GLU A 80 10.78 -9.19 -0.75
CA GLU A 80 9.67 -10.08 -1.14
C GLU A 80 8.57 -10.07 -0.07
N ALA A 81 8.94 -10.07 1.21
CA ALA A 81 8.01 -9.97 2.32
C ALA A 81 7.18 -8.68 2.26
N PHE A 82 7.82 -7.54 2.02
CA PHE A 82 7.13 -6.26 1.86
C PHE A 82 6.16 -6.30 0.67
N VAL A 83 6.63 -6.75 -0.50
CA VAL A 83 5.85 -6.73 -1.73
C VAL A 83 4.62 -7.62 -1.63
N LEU A 84 4.78 -8.83 -1.08
CA LEU A 84 3.69 -9.76 -0.87
C LEU A 84 2.59 -9.14 0.00
N HIS A 85 2.94 -8.73 1.23
CA HIS A 85 1.96 -8.25 2.20
C HIS A 85 1.31 -6.94 1.77
N PHE A 86 2.05 -6.03 1.14
CA PHE A 86 1.49 -4.80 0.59
C PHE A 86 0.44 -5.10 -0.49
N SER A 87 0.78 -5.99 -1.43
CA SER A 87 -0.09 -6.32 -2.55
C SER A 87 -1.37 -7.07 -2.11
N GLU A 88 -1.26 -7.94 -1.12
CA GLU A 88 -2.39 -8.69 -0.57
C GLU A 88 -3.30 -7.78 0.25
N ALA A 89 -2.75 -6.98 1.17
CA ALA A 89 -3.52 -6.06 1.99
C ALA A 89 -4.23 -5.01 1.12
N LEU A 90 -3.56 -4.48 0.09
CA LEU A 90 -4.18 -3.54 -0.84
C LEU A 90 -5.34 -4.18 -1.61
N ARG A 91 -5.21 -5.45 -2.02
CA ARG A 91 -6.29 -6.20 -2.69
C ARG A 91 -7.49 -6.41 -1.75
N ILE A 92 -7.25 -6.69 -0.47
CA ILE A 92 -8.31 -6.85 0.53
C ILE A 92 -9.13 -5.58 0.65
N ILE A 93 -8.48 -4.41 0.80
CA ILE A 93 -9.22 -3.15 0.93
C ILE A 93 -9.90 -2.71 -0.38
N ALA A 94 -9.35 -3.08 -1.53
CA ALA A 94 -9.97 -2.86 -2.84
C ALA A 94 -11.22 -3.72 -3.05
N GLY A 95 -11.20 -4.95 -2.52
CA GLY A 95 -12.30 -5.91 -2.60
C GLY A 95 -13.30 -5.82 -1.45
N THR A 96 -13.04 -5.02 -0.41
CA THR A 96 -13.97 -4.80 0.71
C THR A 96 -15.12 -3.93 0.20
N PRO A 97 -16.34 -4.46 0.04
CA PRO A 97 -17.49 -3.62 -0.29
C PRO A 97 -17.73 -2.70 0.90
N GLU A 98 -18.04 -1.42 0.66
CA GLU A 98 -18.66 -0.60 1.70
C GLU A 98 -20.02 -1.20 2.06
N VAL A 99 -20.06 -2.11 3.05
CA VAL A 99 -21.28 -2.83 3.45
C VAL A 99 -22.24 -1.95 4.29
N HIS A 100 -22.04 -0.64 4.36
CA HIS A 100 -22.80 0.26 5.26
C HIS A 100 -23.66 1.31 4.54
N ALA A 101 -24.29 0.93 3.43
CA ALA A 101 -25.49 1.62 2.94
C ALA A 101 -26.73 0.73 3.05
N VAL A 102 -26.88 -0.03 4.14
CA VAL A 102 -28.21 -0.57 4.50
C VAL A 102 -28.98 0.57 5.16
N LYS A 103 -29.68 1.36 4.35
CA LYS A 103 -30.80 2.17 4.84
C LYS A 103 -31.93 1.18 5.17
N PRO A 104 -32.40 1.06 6.42
CA PRO A 104 -33.65 0.35 6.67
C PRO A 104 -34.75 1.09 5.90
N GLY A 105 -35.47 0.35 5.05
CA GLY A 105 -36.58 0.86 4.26
C GLY A 105 -37.62 1.57 5.14
N ALA A 106 -38.21 2.61 4.55
CA ALA A 106 -39.31 3.40 5.08
C ALA A 106 -40.58 2.58 5.31
#